data_AF-A0A5A9NNT5-F1
#
_entry.id   AF-A0A5A9NNT5-F1
#
_cell.length_a   1.000
_cell.length_b   1.000
_cell.length_c   1.000
_cell.angle_alpha   90.00
_cell.angle_beta   90.00
_cell.angle_gamma   90.00
#
_symmetry.space_group_name_H-M   'P 1'
#
loop_
_entity.id
_entity.type
_entity.pdbx_description
1 polymer ?
#
loop_
_entity_poly.entity_id
_entity_poly.type
_entity_poly.pdbx_seq_one_letter_code
_entity_poly.pdbx_strand_id
1 'polypeptide(L)'
;MIASLAFLITLSVMAKCESNSVWLEPQMSSQSEMYSLMDRYREDILSIRPNIVFCCACKEIIKKAKAKIYKTIQEKIQEKCSSYIELFSKMCFKVANNYKKAIMRILFPGGRPIRTCRLLRLCGSKLGENKECTF
;
A
#
# COMPACT_ATOMS: atom_id res chain seq x y z
N MET A 1 -50.77 -25.18 21.13
CA MET A 1 -49.99 -23.97 21.45
C MET A 1 -48.52 -24.39 21.60
N ILE A 2 -47.82 -24.91 20.60
CA ILE A 2 -47.14 -24.19 19.51
C ILE A 2 -46.95 -22.69 19.81
N ALA A 3 -45.88 -22.36 20.55
CA ALA A 3 -45.10 -21.11 20.44
C ALA A 3 -44.24 -20.89 21.69
N SER A 4 -43.21 -21.73 21.90
CA SER A 4 -42.02 -21.29 22.67
C SER A 4 -40.72 -21.78 22.02
N LEU A 5 -40.81 -22.17 20.74
CA LEU A 5 -39.71 -22.36 19.79
C LEU A 5 -39.00 -21.04 19.41
N ALA A 6 -39.33 -19.92 20.06
CA ALA A 6 -38.70 -18.63 19.83
C ALA A 6 -37.31 -18.50 20.50
N PHE A 7 -36.91 -19.46 21.33
CA PHE A 7 -35.56 -19.47 21.93
C PHE A 7 -34.48 -20.04 21.00
N LEU A 8 -34.84 -20.51 19.79
CA LEU A 8 -33.93 -21.16 18.85
C LEU A 8 -33.60 -20.35 17.57
N ILE A 9 -34.01 -19.07 17.44
CA ILE A 9 -33.80 -18.27 16.21
C ILE A 9 -33.25 -16.85 16.44
N THR A 10 -32.35 -16.62 17.41
CA THR A 10 -31.53 -15.38 17.44
C THR A 10 -30.02 -15.63 17.37
N LEU A 11 -29.65 -16.77 16.77
CA LEU A 11 -28.35 -16.92 16.11
C LEU A 11 -28.11 -15.78 15.09
N SER A 12 -26.83 -15.43 14.94
CA SER A 12 -26.22 -14.41 14.05
C SER A 12 -26.36 -12.98 14.58
N VAL A 13 -25.39 -12.38 15.28
CA VAL A 13 -24.01 -12.13 14.82
C VAL A 13 -23.07 -12.08 16.03
N MET A 14 -22.82 -13.23 16.66
CA MET A 14 -21.56 -13.43 17.37
C MET A 14 -20.53 -13.71 16.27
N ALA A 15 -19.70 -12.71 15.95
CA ALA A 15 -18.62 -12.84 14.98
C ALA A 15 -17.66 -13.93 15.45
N LYS A 16 -17.93 -15.15 15.00
CA LYS A 16 -17.05 -16.30 15.07
C LYS A 16 -15.81 -15.94 14.26
N CYS A 17 -14.74 -15.49 14.93
CA CYS A 17 -13.39 -15.59 14.38
C CYS A 17 -13.01 -17.07 14.40
N GLU A 18 -13.56 -17.83 13.46
CA GLU A 18 -13.07 -19.17 13.16
C GLU A 18 -11.86 -18.99 12.25
N SER A 19 -10.68 -18.95 12.87
CA SER A 19 -9.43 -19.19 12.15
C SER A 19 -9.42 -20.65 11.74
N ASN A 20 -10.05 -20.95 10.61
CA ASN A 20 -9.83 -22.18 9.86
C ASN A 20 -9.34 -21.80 8.47
N SER A 21 -8.20 -21.11 8.45
CA SER A 21 -7.36 -21.03 7.26
C SER A 21 -6.38 -22.19 7.35
N VAL A 22 -6.75 -23.33 6.76
CA VAL A 22 -5.77 -24.22 6.16
C VAL A 22 -5.10 -23.38 5.08
N TRP A 23 -3.98 -22.75 5.43
CA TRP A 23 -3.07 -22.22 4.43
C TRP A 23 -2.46 -23.45 3.76
N LEU A 24 -2.99 -23.81 2.59
CA LEU A 24 -2.12 -24.49 1.61
C LEU A 24 -1.06 -23.44 1.28
N GLU A 25 0.08 -23.51 1.96
CA GLU A 25 1.28 -22.80 1.54
C GLU A 25 1.55 -23.19 0.08
N PRO A 26 1.59 -22.25 -0.88
CA PRO A 26 2.36 -22.52 -2.08
C PRO A 26 3.76 -22.84 -1.59
N GLN A 27 4.30 -24.02 -1.88
CA GLN A 27 5.73 -24.30 -1.69
C GLN A 27 6.49 -23.27 -2.53
N MET A 28 6.87 -22.17 -1.88
CA MET A 28 7.71 -21.14 -2.45
C MET A 28 9.11 -21.72 -2.43
N SER A 29 9.61 -22.10 -3.61
CA SER A 29 10.97 -22.58 -3.77
C SER A 29 11.93 -21.54 -3.21
N SER A 30 12.73 -21.99 -2.26
CA SER A 30 13.83 -21.36 -1.52
C SER A 30 13.86 -19.83 -1.38
N GLN A 31 13.92 -19.36 -0.13
CA GLN A 31 14.13 -17.96 0.23
C GLN A 31 15.36 -17.33 -0.47
N SER A 32 16.36 -18.14 -0.83
CA SER A 32 17.54 -17.77 -1.61
C SER A 32 17.25 -17.34 -3.06
N GLU A 33 16.26 -17.94 -3.72
CA GLU A 33 15.89 -17.56 -5.10
C GLU A 33 15.29 -16.16 -5.14
N MET A 34 14.41 -15.82 -4.18
CA MET A 34 13.84 -14.48 -4.05
C MET A 34 14.91 -13.42 -3.77
N TYR A 35 15.88 -13.71 -2.89
CA TYR A 35 16.99 -12.78 -2.61
C TYR A 35 17.91 -12.61 -3.82
N SER A 36 18.26 -13.68 -4.53
CA SER A 36 19.11 -13.60 -5.72
C SER A 36 18.45 -12.86 -6.90
N LEU A 37 17.12 -12.98 -7.06
CA LEU A 37 16.36 -12.20 -8.04
C LEU A 37 16.33 -10.71 -7.67
N MET A 38 16.12 -10.41 -6.38
CA MET A 38 16.16 -9.05 -5.85
C MET A 38 17.56 -8.42 -5.98
N ASP A 39 18.63 -9.20 -5.82
CA ASP A 39 20.01 -8.72 -5.98
C ASP A 39 20.37 -8.50 -7.46
N ARG A 40 19.88 -9.33 -8.38
CA ARG A 40 20.05 -9.09 -9.82
C ARG A 40 19.36 -7.80 -10.28
N TYR A 41 18.13 -7.58 -9.80
CA TYR A 41 17.38 -6.35 -10.08
C TYR A 41 18.01 -5.11 -9.42
N ARG A 42 18.65 -5.29 -8.26
CA ARG A 42 19.40 -4.24 -7.56
C ARG A 42 20.60 -3.77 -8.39
N GLU A 43 21.37 -4.67 -8.99
CA GLU A 43 22.53 -4.30 -9.83
C GLU A 43 22.12 -3.44 -11.04
N ASP A 44 21.00 -3.77 -11.72
CA ASP A 44 20.51 -3.00 -12.85
C ASP A 44 20.09 -1.57 -12.46
N ILE A 45 19.42 -1.42 -11.30
CA ILE A 45 19.04 -0.09 -10.75
C ILE A 45 20.28 0.72 -10.35
N LEU A 46 21.33 0.06 -9.87
CA LEU A 46 22.56 0.71 -9.42
C LEU A 46 23.43 1.25 -10.58
N SER A 47 23.28 0.71 -11.80
CA SER A 47 23.96 1.23 -12.99
C SER A 47 23.30 2.46 -13.62
N ILE A 48 22.08 2.81 -13.19
CA ILE A 48 21.35 3.96 -13.73
C ILE A 48 22.04 5.26 -13.29
N ARG A 49 22.83 5.82 -14.21
CA ARG A 49 23.32 7.19 -14.03
C ARG A 49 22.13 8.15 -14.03
N PRO A 50 22.08 9.11 -13.10
CA PRO A 50 21.00 10.09 -13.07
C PRO A 50 20.97 10.86 -14.39
N ASN A 51 19.95 10.58 -15.20
CA ASN A 51 19.69 11.19 -16.50
C ASN A 51 18.45 12.08 -16.36
N ILE A 52 18.45 13.25 -17.01
CA ILE A 52 17.34 14.20 -16.93
C ILE A 52 16.00 13.57 -17.36
N VAL A 53 16.02 12.71 -18.37
CA VAL A 53 14.83 12.00 -18.88
C VAL A 53 14.29 11.03 -17.82
N PHE A 54 15.16 10.22 -17.21
CA PHE A 54 14.76 9.28 -16.15
C PHE A 54 14.27 9.99 -14.89
N CYS A 55 14.91 11.10 -14.52
CA CYS A 55 14.46 11.91 -13.40
C CYS A 55 13.06 12.48 -13.64
N CYS A 56 12.79 12.98 -14.85
CA CYS A 56 11.49 13.52 -15.23
C CYS A 56 10.40 12.45 -15.29
N ALA A 57 10.68 11.32 -15.93
CA ALA A 57 9.77 10.18 -15.96
C ALA A 57 9.45 9.71 -14.54
N CYS A 58 10.46 9.56 -13.67
CA CYS A 58 10.24 9.19 -12.28
C CYS A 58 9.34 10.19 -11.53
N LYS A 59 9.59 11.50 -11.66
CA LYS A 59 8.78 12.52 -10.98
C LYS A 59 7.31 12.43 -11.36
N GLU A 60 7.02 12.27 -12.65
CA GLU A 60 5.64 12.17 -13.15
C GLU A 60 4.97 10.85 -12.75
N ILE A 61 5.68 9.72 -12.86
CA ILE A 61 5.18 8.42 -12.41
C ILE A 61 4.87 8.46 -10.91
N ILE A 62 5.81 8.94 -10.07
CA ILE A 62 5.60 9.03 -8.62
C ILE A 62 4.44 9.97 -8.28
N LYS A 63 4.31 11.11 -8.96
CA LYS A 63 3.18 12.04 -8.77
C LYS A 63 1.84 11.36 -9.05
N LYS A 64 1.71 10.69 -10.20
CA LYS A 64 0.48 10.00 -10.60
C LYS A 64 0.19 8.79 -9.71
N ALA A 65 1.19 7.96 -9.45
CA ALA A 65 1.08 6.78 -8.59
C ALA A 65 0.67 7.16 -7.17
N LYS A 66 1.30 8.19 -6.58
CA LYS A 66 0.97 8.66 -5.24
C LYS A 66 -0.50 9.09 -5.14
N ALA A 67 -0.99 9.86 -6.11
CA ALA A 67 -2.39 10.29 -6.13
C ALA A 67 -3.35 9.10 -6.27
N LYS A 68 -3.06 8.18 -7.21
CA LYS A 68 -3.89 7.00 -7.46
C LYS A 68 -3.94 6.07 -6.24
N ILE A 69 -2.79 5.71 -5.68
CA ILE A 69 -2.71 4.82 -4.51
C ILE A 69 -3.37 5.46 -3.29
N TYR A 70 -3.16 6.76 -3.05
CA TYR A 70 -3.82 7.46 -1.95
C TYR A 70 -5.35 7.37 -2.06
N LYS A 71 -5.90 7.62 -3.25
CA LYS A 71 -7.33 7.53 -3.53
C LYS A 71 -7.85 6.11 -3.33
N THR A 72 -7.19 5.11 -3.90
CA THR A 72 -7.59 3.70 -3.77
C THR A 72 -7.60 3.22 -2.32
N ILE A 73 -6.58 3.58 -1.53
CA ILE A 73 -6.55 3.24 -0.10
C ILE A 73 -7.70 3.93 0.63
N GLN A 74 -7.95 5.22 0.34
CA GLN A 74 -9.04 5.96 0.98
C GLN A 74 -10.41 5.34 0.67
N GLU A 75 -10.66 4.94 -0.57
CA GLU A 75 -11.90 4.27 -0.99
C GLU A 75 -12.09 2.95 -0.26
N LYS A 76 -11.03 2.14 -0.12
CA LYS A 76 -11.09 0.87 0.63
C LYS A 76 -11.32 1.07 2.12
N ILE A 77 -10.74 2.12 2.71
CA ILE A 77 -11.02 2.50 4.10
C ILE A 77 -12.48 2.91 4.25
N GLN A 78 -13.01 3.72 3.33
CA GLN A 78 -14.42 4.11 3.37
C GLN A 78 -15.34 2.89 3.28
N GLU A 79 -15.12 2.02 2.29
CA GLU A 79 -15.91 0.81 2.05
C GLU A 79 -15.95 -0.08 3.30
N LYS A 80 -14.81 -0.30 3.97
CA LYS A 80 -14.74 -1.19 5.14
C LYS A 80 -15.15 -0.52 6.45
N CYS A 81 -14.77 0.74 6.69
CA CYS A 81 -15.08 1.39 7.95
C CYS A 81 -16.54 1.84 8.06
N SER A 82 -17.21 2.11 6.93
CA SER A 82 -18.62 2.51 6.92
C SER A 82 -19.60 1.35 7.17
N SER A 83 -19.18 0.09 7.08
CA SER A 83 -20.05 -1.05 7.38
C SER A 83 -20.21 -1.33 8.88
N TYR A 84 -19.42 -0.68 9.74
CA TYR A 84 -19.50 -0.84 11.18
C TYR A 84 -20.49 0.14 11.82
N ILE A 85 -21.05 -0.24 12.97
CA ILE A 85 -21.81 0.68 13.82
C ILE A 85 -20.95 1.87 14.26
N GLU A 86 -21.57 3.00 14.57
CA GLU A 86 -20.93 4.31 14.69
C GLU A 86 -19.66 4.31 15.56
N LEU A 87 -19.70 3.67 16.73
CA LEU A 87 -18.56 3.60 17.65
C LEU A 87 -17.36 2.87 17.02
N PHE A 88 -17.59 1.71 16.41
CA PHE A 88 -16.54 0.94 15.73
C PHE A 88 -16.09 1.58 14.42
N SER A 89 -17.00 2.26 13.71
CA SER A 89 -16.66 3.01 12.50
C SER A 89 -15.64 4.12 12.80
N LYS A 90 -15.88 4.93 13.84
CA LYS A 90 -14.94 5.97 14.28
C LYS A 90 -13.56 5.40 14.62
N MET A 91 -13.51 4.28 15.35
CA MET A 91 -12.26 3.61 15.70
C MET A 91 -11.55 3.05 14.46
N CYS A 92 -12.28 2.41 13.55
CA CYS A 92 -11.76 1.89 12.28
C CYS A 92 -11.11 3.01 11.47
N PHE A 93 -11.80 4.14 11.25
CA PHE A 93 -11.24 5.27 10.51
C PHE A 93 -9.98 5.82 11.16
N LYS A 94 -9.93 5.93 12.50
CA LYS A 94 -8.74 6.40 13.22
C LYS A 94 -7.53 5.51 12.95
N VAL A 95 -7.69 4.19 13.11
CA VAL A 95 -6.61 3.22 12.93
C VAL A 95 -6.21 3.11 11.45
N ALA A 96 -7.18 2.96 10.55
CA ALA A 96 -6.93 2.80 9.12
C ALA A 96 -6.25 4.03 8.50
N ASN A 97 -6.60 5.25 8.93
CA ASN A 97 -5.92 6.45 8.48
C ASN A 97 -4.46 6.53 8.94
N ASN A 98 -4.12 5.98 10.10
CA ASN A 98 -2.73 5.88 10.55
C ASN A 98 -1.94 4.89 9.68
N TYR A 99 -2.52 3.74 9.34
CA TYR A 99 -1.90 2.78 8.42
C TYR A 99 -1.76 3.36 7.01
N LYS A 100 -2.77 4.06 6.46
CA LYS A 100 -2.64 4.78 5.19
C LYS A 100 -1.42 5.70 5.20
N LYS A 101 -1.23 6.49 6.26
CA LYS A 101 -0.05 7.37 6.40
C LYS A 101 1.27 6.59 6.44
N ALA A 102 1.29 5.41 7.06
CA ALA A 102 2.48 4.55 7.10
C ALA A 102 2.79 3.95 5.72
N ILE A 103 1.79 3.36 5.07
CA ILE A 103 1.88 2.79 3.70
C ILE A 103 2.39 3.86 2.72
N MET A 104 1.81 5.06 2.74
CA MET A 104 2.25 6.14 1.84
C MET A 104 3.70 6.58 2.09
N ARG A 105 4.19 6.52 3.34
CA ARG A 105 5.59 6.83 3.66
C ARG A 105 6.55 5.75 3.18
N ILE A 106 6.13 4.48 3.24
CA ILE A 106 6.91 3.34 2.76
C ILE A 106 7.01 3.36 1.24
N LEU A 107 5.87 3.53 0.55
CA LEU A 107 5.84 3.53 -0.92
C LEU A 107 6.45 4.78 -1.54
N PHE A 108 6.31 5.93 -0.89
CA PHE A 108 6.78 7.23 -1.39
C PHE A 108 7.68 7.91 -0.37
N PRO A 109 8.88 7.36 -0.14
CA PRO A 109 9.79 7.88 0.86
C PRO A 109 10.19 9.32 0.54
N GLY A 110 10.24 10.16 1.58
CA GLY A 110 10.49 11.59 1.45
C GLY A 110 9.28 12.43 1.04
N GLY A 111 8.12 11.83 0.75
CA GLY A 111 6.82 12.49 0.59
C GLY A 111 6.65 13.36 -0.66
N ARG A 112 7.74 13.77 -1.32
CA ARG A 112 7.77 14.54 -2.57
C ARG A 112 8.36 13.70 -3.70
N PRO A 113 7.85 13.80 -4.94
CA PRO A 113 8.36 13.02 -6.07
C PRO A 113 9.89 13.12 -6.24
N ILE A 114 10.47 14.32 -6.16
CA ILE A 114 11.93 14.52 -6.26
C ILE A 114 12.71 13.77 -5.19
N ARG A 115 12.20 13.69 -3.96
CA ARG A 115 12.88 12.98 -2.86
C ARG A 115 12.82 11.47 -3.06
N THR A 116 11.67 10.95 -3.48
CA THR A 116 11.53 9.53 -3.84
C THR A 116 12.47 9.17 -5.00
N CYS A 117 12.50 9.98 -6.07
CA CYS A 117 13.36 9.73 -7.23
C CYS A 117 14.86 9.86 -6.92
N ARG A 118 15.26 10.72 -5.97
CA ARG A 118 16.64 10.77 -5.47
C ARG A 118 17.02 9.51 -4.70
N LEU A 119 16.12 8.97 -3.88
CA LEU A 119 16.35 7.72 -3.17
C LEU A 119 16.48 6.53 -4.13
N LEU A 120 15.73 6.56 -5.23
CA LEU A 120 15.86 5.60 -6.34
C LEU A 120 17.07 5.87 -7.24
N ARG A 121 17.90 6.88 -6.95
CA ARG A 121 19.08 7.31 -7.73
C ARG A 121 18.78 7.75 -9.18
N LEU A 122 17.50 7.91 -9.54
CA LEU A 122 17.05 8.38 -10.85
C LEU A 122 17.21 9.90 -11.02
N CYS A 123 17.25 10.64 -9.91
CA CYS A 123 17.58 12.06 -9.89
C CYS A 123 18.85 12.30 -9.08
N GLY A 124 19.78 13.09 -9.63
CA GLY A 124 20.96 13.55 -8.90
C GLY A 124 20.63 14.60 -7.84
N SER A 125 21.58 14.87 -6.94
CA SER A 125 21.46 15.94 -5.93
C SER A 125 21.33 17.33 -6.56
N LYS A 126 22.01 17.58 -7.70
CA LYS A 126 21.89 18.83 -8.49
C LYS A 126 20.98 18.71 -9.73
N LEU A 127 20.53 17.50 -10.07
CA LEU A 127 19.69 17.27 -11.25
C LEU A 127 18.21 17.38 -10.88
N GLY A 128 17.48 18.32 -11.48
CA GLY A 128 16.01 18.36 -11.41
C GLY A 128 15.37 18.97 -10.17
N GLU A 129 16.16 19.69 -9.34
CA GLU A 129 15.65 20.35 -8.13
C GLU A 129 14.62 21.46 -8.45
N ASN A 130 14.79 22.15 -9.59
CA ASN A 130 13.89 23.19 -10.10
C ASN A 130 13.63 23.12 -11.63
N LYS A 131 13.98 22.02 -12.29
CA LYS A 131 13.65 21.89 -13.73
C LYS A 131 12.22 21.36 -13.89
N GLU A 132 11.39 22.18 -14.52
CA GLU A 132 10.12 21.74 -15.09
C GLU A 132 10.40 20.69 -16.17
N CYS A 133 9.75 19.55 -16.02
CA CYS A 133 9.84 18.45 -16.96
C CYS A 133 8.80 18.70 -18.04
N THR A 134 9.14 19.55 -19.00
CA THR A 134 8.31 19.85 -20.17
C THR A 134 8.75 18.93 -21.30
N PHE A 135 7.83 18.11 -21.80
CA PHE A 135 8.01 17.25 -22.96
C PHE A 135 7.26 17.85 -24.15
#